data_AF-A0A7X0V9R1-F1
#
_entry.id   AF-A0A7X0V9R1-F1
#
_cell.length_a   1.000
_cell.length_b   1.000
_cell.length_c   1.000
_cell.angle_alpha   90.00
_cell.angle_beta   90.00
_cell.angle_gamma   90.00
#
_symmetry.space_group_name_H-M   'P 1'
#
loop_
_entity.id
_entity.type
_entity.pdbx_description
1 polymer ?
#
loop_
_entity_poly.entity_id
_entity_poly.type
_entity_poly.pdbx_seq_one_letter_code
_entity_poly.pdbx_strand_id
1 'polypeptide(L)'
;MTKELTDLEREIEETRERLATTIDQLLYRSHPKTIVSREVSAIKGHYVDEATGQPRTDNILKTVGGVVGVIVLLAVIRKVAS
;
A
#
# COMPACT_ATOMS: atom_id res chain seq x y z
N MET A 1 -12.09 48.25 -19.25
CA MET A 1 -11.09 47.63 -18.37
C MET A 1 -11.71 46.99 -17.14
N THR A 2 -12.59 47.67 -16.40
CA THR A 2 -13.23 47.11 -15.19
C THR A 2 -14.09 45.87 -15.44
N LYS A 3 -14.86 45.83 -16.54
CA LYS A 3 -15.70 44.66 -16.90
C LYS A 3 -14.85 43.40 -17.17
N GLU A 4 -13.74 43.56 -17.89
CA GLU A 4 -12.78 42.46 -18.15
C GLU A 4 -12.20 41.87 -16.86
N LEU A 5 -11.93 42.71 -15.84
CA LEU A 5 -11.47 42.23 -14.52
C LEU A 5 -12.56 41.44 -13.80
N THR A 6 -13.81 41.93 -13.82
CA THR A 6 -14.93 41.25 -13.15
C THR A 6 -15.27 39.93 -13.83
N ASP A 7 -15.13 39.87 -15.15
CA ASP A 7 -15.31 38.64 -15.93
C ASP A 7 -14.22 37.61 -15.64
N LEU A 8 -12.96 38.05 -15.50
CA LEU A 8 -11.85 37.19 -15.12
C LEU A 8 -11.99 36.65 -13.69
N GLU A 9 -12.39 37.50 -12.73
CA GLU A 9 -12.65 37.08 -11.34
C GLU A 9 -13.72 35.98 -11.27
N ARG A 10 -14.80 36.15 -12.05
CA ARG A 10 -15.87 35.16 -12.17
C ARG A 10 -15.38 33.84 -12.77
N GLU A 11 -14.59 33.91 -13.84
CA GLU A 11 -14.03 32.70 -14.48
C GLU A 11 -13.04 31.96 -13.57
N ILE A 12 -12.26 32.68 -12.77
CA ILE A 12 -11.38 32.10 -11.76
C ILE A 12 -12.20 31.37 -10.70
N GLU A 13 -13.28 31.97 -10.19
CA GLU A 13 -14.11 31.34 -9.16
C GLU A 13 -14.81 30.08 -9.69
N GLU A 14 -15.37 30.13 -10.90
CA GLU A 14 -15.93 28.95 -11.57
C GLU A 14 -14.88 27.85 -11.76
N THR A 15 -13.65 28.22 -12.11
CA THR A 15 -12.55 27.27 -12.27
C THR A 15 -12.15 26.64 -10.93
N ARG A 16 -12.15 27.42 -9.85
CA ARG A 16 -11.85 26.93 -8.48
C ARG A 16 -12.90 25.93 -8.00
N GLU A 17 -14.20 26.19 -8.22
CA GLU A 17 -15.26 25.25 -7.88
C GLU A 17 -15.12 23.92 -8.64
N ARG A 18 -14.82 23.98 -9.95
CA ARG A 18 -14.58 22.80 -10.78
C ARG A 18 -13.37 22.00 -10.31
N LEU A 19 -12.29 22.68 -9.92
CA LEU A 19 -11.09 22.05 -9.37
C LEU A 19 -11.35 21.40 -8.02
N ALA A 20 -12.05 22.08 -7.10
CA ALA A 20 -12.43 21.51 -5.80
C ALA A 20 -13.25 20.22 -5.99
N THR A 21 -14.24 20.26 -6.88
CA THR A 21 -15.06 19.09 -7.23
C THR A 21 -14.20 17.94 -7.79
N THR A 22 -13.24 18.26 -8.66
CA THR A 22 -12.35 17.27 -9.26
C THR A 22 -11.39 16.68 -8.22
N ILE A 23 -10.89 17.50 -7.30
CA ILE A 23 -10.00 17.08 -6.21
C ILE A 23 -10.75 16.15 -5.24
N ASP A 24 -11.98 16.47 -4.87
CA ASP A 24 -12.80 15.61 -3.99
C ASP A 24 -13.08 14.25 -4.64
N GLN A 25 -13.37 14.23 -5.94
CA GLN A 25 -13.53 12.98 -6.69
C GLN A 25 -12.25 12.16 -6.76
N LEU A 26 -11.09 12.81 -6.92
CA LEU A 26 -9.79 12.15 -6.90
C LEU A 26 -9.45 11.60 -5.51
N LEU A 27 -9.68 12.35 -4.44
CA LEU A 27 -9.49 11.90 -3.05
C LEU A 27 -10.34 10.66 -2.73
N TYR A 28 -11.58 10.63 -3.20
CA TYR A 28 -12.46 9.48 -3.01
C TYR A 28 -12.03 8.26 -3.85
N ARG A 29 -11.61 8.46 -5.11
CA ARG A 29 -11.24 7.37 -6.03
C ARG A 29 -9.83 6.83 -5.80
N SER A 30 -8.91 7.67 -5.33
CA SER A 30 -7.59 7.26 -4.84
C SER A 30 -7.67 6.70 -3.41
N HIS A 31 -8.82 6.13 -3.02
CA HIS A 31 -8.96 5.49 -1.74
C HIS A 31 -7.93 4.35 -1.63
N PRO A 32 -6.90 4.49 -0.78
CA PRO A 32 -5.79 3.55 -0.70
C PRO A 32 -6.24 2.17 -0.20
N LYS A 33 -7.49 2.07 0.31
CA LYS A 33 -8.08 0.85 0.86
C LYS A 33 -8.07 -0.32 -0.13
N THR A 34 -8.32 -0.08 -1.42
CA THR A 34 -8.33 -1.17 -2.41
C THR A 34 -6.93 -1.62 -2.81
N ILE A 35 -5.95 -0.71 -2.81
CA ILE A 35 -4.54 -1.03 -3.09
C ILE A 35 -3.96 -1.81 -1.91
N VAL A 36 -4.13 -1.29 -0.69
CA VAL A 36 -3.67 -1.94 0.54
C VAL A 36 -4.34 -3.31 0.72
N SER A 37 -5.63 -3.43 0.43
CA SER A 37 -6.33 -4.71 0.53
C SER A 37 -5.79 -5.76 -0.44
N ARG A 38 -5.39 -5.36 -1.67
CA ARG A 38 -4.77 -6.25 -2.65
C ARG A 38 -3.38 -6.70 -2.19
N GLU A 39 -2.56 -5.79 -1.69
CA GLU A 39 -1.23 -6.13 -1.17
C GLU A 39 -1.31 -7.07 0.03
N VAL A 40 -2.19 -6.78 0.99
CA VAL A 40 -2.42 -7.65 2.16
C VAL A 40 -2.92 -9.03 1.73
N SER A 41 -3.81 -9.09 0.73
CA SER A 41 -4.31 -10.37 0.22
C SER A 41 -3.22 -11.16 -0.48
N ALA A 42 -2.37 -10.51 -1.28
CA ALA A 42 -1.24 -11.16 -1.94
C ALA A 42 -0.23 -11.74 -0.92
N ILE A 43 0.06 -11.01 0.15
CA ILE A 43 0.93 -11.50 1.23
C ILE A 43 0.28 -12.71 1.92
N LYS A 44 -1.03 -12.63 2.21
CA LYS A 44 -1.77 -13.77 2.80
C LYS A 44 -1.79 -14.98 1.86
N GLY A 45 -2.00 -14.76 0.56
CA GLY A 45 -1.98 -15.79 -0.50
C GLY A 45 -0.67 -16.57 -0.57
N HIS A 46 0.44 -15.96 -0.12
CA HIS A 46 1.71 -16.66 0.00
C HIS A 46 1.68 -17.75 1.10
N TYR A 47 0.91 -17.56 2.16
CA TYR A 47 0.90 -18.47 3.33
C TYR A 47 -0.42 -19.23 3.51
N VAL A 48 -1.49 -18.80 2.86
CA VAL A 48 -2.82 -19.39 2.94
C VAL A 48 -3.37 -19.47 1.53
N ASP A 49 -3.91 -20.62 1.17
CA ASP A 49 -4.54 -20.82 -0.12
C ASP A 49 -5.86 -20.04 -0.21
N GLU A 50 -6.00 -19.17 -1.21
CA GLU A 50 -7.18 -18.29 -1.35
C GLU A 50 -8.45 -19.05 -1.75
N ALA A 51 -8.33 -20.19 -2.44
CA ALA A 51 -9.49 -20.96 -2.89
C ALA A 51 -10.04 -21.87 -1.79
N THR A 52 -9.16 -22.42 -0.95
CA THR A 52 -9.52 -23.43 0.06
C THR A 52 -9.39 -22.93 1.50
N GLY A 53 -8.72 -21.81 1.74
CA GLY A 53 -8.43 -21.29 3.08
C GLY A 53 -7.37 -22.07 3.85
N GLN A 54 -6.76 -23.10 3.23
CA GLN A 54 -5.81 -23.98 3.92
C GLN A 54 -4.43 -23.31 4.04
N PRO A 55 -3.74 -23.46 5.18
CA PRO A 55 -2.37 -22.99 5.32
C PRO A 55 -1.42 -23.70 4.33
N ARG A 56 -0.58 -22.91 3.64
CA ARG A 56 0.52 -23.39 2.79
C ARG A 56 1.70 -23.76 3.67
N THR A 57 1.61 -24.91 4.32
CA THR A 57 2.59 -25.40 5.30
C THR A 57 4.01 -25.45 4.75
N ASP A 58 4.20 -25.74 3.46
CA ASP A 58 5.52 -25.70 2.80
C ASP A 58 6.17 -24.30 2.86
N ASN A 59 5.43 -23.25 2.48
CA ASN A 59 5.94 -21.87 2.51
C ASN A 59 6.19 -21.40 3.95
N ILE A 60 5.30 -21.76 4.87
CA ILE A 60 5.47 -21.46 6.30
C ILE A 60 6.75 -22.13 6.82
N LEU A 61 6.95 -23.42 6.52
CA LEU A 61 8.12 -24.18 6.97
C LEU A 61 9.42 -23.62 6.40
N LYS A 62 9.43 -23.18 5.14
CA LYS A 62 10.58 -22.50 4.52
C LYS A 62 10.96 -21.21 5.26
N THR A 63 9.98 -20.35 5.55
CA THR A 63 10.23 -19.10 6.29
C THR A 63 10.77 -19.40 7.69
N VAL A 64 10.15 -20.34 8.42
CA VAL A 64 10.60 -20.75 9.75
C VAL A 64 12.02 -21.31 9.69
N GLY A 65 12.30 -22.22 8.76
CA GLY A 65 13.62 -22.80 8.57
C GLY A 65 14.68 -21.74 8.24
N GLY A 66 14.35 -20.75 7.40
CA GLY A 66 15.22 -19.62 7.10
C GLY A 66 15.54 -18.79 8.34
N VAL A 67 14.53 -18.41 9.12
CA VAL A 67 14.73 -17.63 10.36
C VAL A 67 15.59 -18.39 11.36
N VAL A 68 15.27 -19.67 11.60
CA VAL A 68 16.06 -20.53 12.49
C VAL A 68 17.50 -20.65 12.00
N GLY A 69 17.71 -20.89 10.71
CA GLY A 69 19.03 -20.96 10.09
C GLY A 69 19.85 -19.69 10.28
N VAL A 70 19.23 -18.51 10.11
CA VAL A 70 19.89 -17.21 10.34
C VAL A 70 20.26 -17.04 11.81
N ILE A 71 19.35 -17.36 12.74
CA ILE A 71 19.64 -17.26 14.19
C ILE A 71 20.80 -18.17 14.57
N VAL A 72 20.79 -19.42 14.10
CA VAL A 72 21.89 -20.38 14.34
C VAL A 72 23.20 -19.86 13.76
N LEU A 73 23.19 -19.35 12.53
CA LEU A 73 24.36 -18.77 11.89
C LEU A 73 24.93 -17.60 12.72
N LEU A 74 24.08 -16.66 13.13
CA LEU A 74 24.49 -15.52 13.95
C LEU A 74 25.05 -15.96 15.31
N ALA A 75 24.46 -16.97 15.95
CA ALA A 75 24.95 -17.52 17.21
C ALA A 75 26.33 -18.17 17.05
N VAL A 76 26.56 -18.89 15.95
CA VAL A 76 27.87 -19.48 15.62
C VAL A 76 28.91 -18.38 15.39
N ILE A 77 28.58 -17.36 14.60
CA ILE A 77 29.48 -16.22 14.36
C ILE A 77 29.84 -15.55 15.69
N ARG A 78 28.85 -15.27 16.54
CA ARG A 78 29.08 -14.67 17.87
C ARG A 78 29.99 -15.54 18.72
N LYS A 79 29.81 -16.86 18.71
CA LYS A 79 30.61 -17.81 19.48
C LYS A 79 32.06 -17.89 19.00
N VAL A 80 32.32 -17.74 17.70
CA VAL A 80 33.68 -17.76 17.13
C VAL A 80 34.39 -16.42 17.32
N ALA A 81 33.64 -15.31 17.35
CA ALA A 81 34.18 -13.96 17.54
C ALA A 81 34.37 -13.56 19.02
N SER A 82 33.89 -14.37 19.97
CA SER A 82 34.11 -14.19 21.41
C SER A 82 35.30 -15.03 21.88
#